data_AF-A0A3Q4I5Q5-F1
#
_entry.id   AF-A0A3Q4I5Q5-F1
#
_cell.length_a   1.000
_cell.length_b   1.000
_cell.length_c   1.000
_cell.angle_alpha   90.00
_cell.angle_beta   90.00
_cell.angle_gamma   90.00
#
_symmetry.space_group_name_H-M   'P 1'
#
loop_
_entity.id
_entity.type
_entity.pdbx_description
1 polymer ?
#
loop_
_entity_poly.entity_id
_entity_poly.type
_entity_poly.pdbx_seq_one_letter_code
_entity_poly.pdbx_strand_id
1 'polypeptide(L)' 'MASTYRAVMERWRGRVALVTGASVGIGAAIAVELVRLGMKVVGCARDVGKIQVCSDIETQTFCKE' A
#
# COMPACT_ATOMS: atom_id res chain seq x y z
N MET A 1 -8.96 21.13 5.91
CA MET A 1 -8.94 19.65 5.82
C MET A 1 -7.76 19.12 5.02
N ALA A 2 -7.60 19.45 3.73
CA ALA A 2 -6.55 18.89 2.87
C ALA A 2 -5.11 19.27 3.28
N SER A 3 -4.89 20.49 3.79
CA SER A 3 -3.58 20.97 4.27
C SER A 3 -3.05 20.13 5.44
N THR A 4 -3.88 19.85 6.44
CA THR A 4 -3.51 19.03 7.59
C THR A 4 -3.24 17.58 7.19
N TYR A 5 -4.06 17.00 6.30
CA TYR A 5 -3.86 15.65 5.80
C TYR A 5 -2.53 15.49 5.04
N ARG A 6 -2.19 16.46 4.17
CA ARG A 6 -0.90 16.51 3.47
C ARG A 6 0.27 16.55 4.45
N ALA A 7 0.20 17.41 5.47
CA ALA A 7 1.24 17.49 6.50
C ALA A 7 1.40 16.19 7.29
N VAL A 8 0.29 15.52 7.63
CA VAL A 8 0.32 14.21 8.31
C VAL A 8 0.90 13.12 7.41
N MET A 9 0.64 13.14 6.11
CA MET A 9 1.16 12.14 5.18
C MET A 9 2.62 12.37 4.78
N GLU A 10 3.13 13.60 4.82
CA GLU A 10 4.55 13.86 4.55
C GLU A 10 5.49 13.10 5.49
N ARG A 11 5.14 12.98 6.78
CA ARG A 11 5.97 12.22 7.74
C ARG A 11 6.10 10.74 7.37
N TRP A 12 5.17 10.24 6.55
CA TRP A 12 5.10 8.84 6.14
C TRP A 12 5.73 8.57 4.78
N ARG A 13 6.09 9.61 4.00
CA ARG A 13 6.75 9.43 2.71
C ARG A 13 8.05 8.64 2.85
N GLY A 14 8.25 7.68 1.95
CA GLY A 14 9.39 6.77 1.95
C GLY A 14 9.38 5.69 3.04
N ARG A 15 8.43 5.70 3.98
CA ARG A 15 8.28 4.65 5.00
C ARG A 15 7.57 3.43 4.41
N VAL A 16 7.75 2.29 5.08
CA VAL A 16 7.11 1.02 4.70
C VAL A 16 5.81 0.83 5.47
N ALA A 17 4.72 0.51 4.78
CA ALA A 17 3.43 0.12 5.35
C ALA A 17 3.09 -1.33 4.98
N LEU A 18 2.79 -2.16 5.97
CA LEU A 18 2.29 -3.51 5.77
C LEU A 18 0.76 -3.50 5.66
N VAL A 19 0.21 -4.03 4.58
CA VAL A 19 -1.23 -4.13 4.34
C VAL A 19 -1.63 -5.59 4.24
N THR A 20 -2.44 -6.06 5.19
CA THR A 20 -3.05 -7.39 5.15
C THR A 20 -4.35 -7.35 4.34
N GLY A 21 -4.64 -8.42 3.60
CA GLY A 21 -5.79 -8.44 2.69
C GLY A 21 -5.63 -7.52 1.47
N ALA A 22 -4.38 -7.24 1.05
CA ALA A 22 -4.08 -6.35 -0.07
C ALA A 22 -4.54 -6.87 -1.46
N SER A 23 -5.10 -8.08 -1.52
CA SER A 23 -5.54 -8.69 -2.78
C SER A 23 -6.86 -8.17 -3.31
N VAL A 24 -7.80 -7.76 -2.44
CA VAL A 24 -9.14 -7.34 -2.85
C VAL A 24 -9.75 -6.32 -1.88
N GLY A 25 -10.84 -5.67 -2.33
CA GLY A 25 -11.66 -4.80 -1.49
C GLY A 25 -10.89 -3.62 -0.89
N ILE A 26 -11.12 -3.39 0.40
CA ILE A 26 -10.57 -2.23 1.11
C ILE A 26 -9.04 -2.29 1.20
N GLY A 27 -8.47 -3.48 1.46
CA GLY A 27 -7.02 -3.65 1.58
C GLY A 27 -6.29 -3.27 0.28
N ALA A 28 -6.85 -3.66 -0.87
CA ALA A 28 -6.31 -3.27 -2.16
C ALA A 28 -6.39 -1.75 -2.39
N ALA A 29 -7.54 -1.13 -2.09
CA ALA A 29 -7.71 0.32 -2.22
C ALA A 29 -6.76 1.12 -1.32
N ILE A 30 -6.56 0.66 -0.07
CA ILE A 30 -5.62 1.28 0.87
C ILE A 30 -4.19 1.13 0.35
N ALA A 31 -3.78 -0.05 -0.13
CA ALA A 31 -2.44 -0.26 -0.67
C ALA A 31 -2.15 0.72 -1.84
N VAL A 32 -3.11 0.89 -2.75
CA VAL A 32 -3.00 1.85 -3.86
C VAL A 32 -2.85 3.29 -3.36
N GLU A 33 -3.67 3.71 -2.40
CA GLU A 33 -3.61 5.08 -1.89
C GLU A 33 -2.32 5.37 -1.12
N LEU A 34 -1.81 4.42 -0.34
CA LEU A 34 -0.53 4.56 0.38
C LEU A 34 0.64 4.70 -0.59
N VAL A 35 0.64 3.96 -1.70
CA VAL A 35 1.65 4.11 -2.77
C VAL A 35 1.54 5.50 -3.41
N ARG A 36 0.34 5.97 -3.72
CA ARG A 36 0.11 7.33 -4.27
C ARG A 36 0.61 8.44 -3.35
N LEU A 37 0.57 8.21 -2.04
CA LEU A 37 1.08 9.13 -1.03
C LEU A 37 2.61 9.02 -0.85
N GLY A 38 3.29 8.20 -1.66
CA GLY A 38 4.75 8.08 -1.69
C GLY A 38 5.30 7.15 -0.60
N MET A 39 4.48 6.24 -0.08
CA MET A 39 4.93 5.17 0.83
C MET A 39 5.35 3.93 0.05
N LYS A 40 6.24 3.14 0.64
CA LYS A 40 6.50 1.76 0.20
C LYS A 40 5.46 0.86 0.85
N VAL A 41 4.87 -0.08 0.11
CA VAL A 41 3.80 -0.93 0.64
C VAL A 41 4.19 -2.40 0.54
N VAL A 42 4.00 -3.15 1.61
CA VAL A 42 4.13 -4.61 1.61
C VAL A 42 2.73 -5.19 1.66
N GLY A 43 2.31 -5.87 0.59
CA GLY A 43 1.01 -6.52 0.52
C GLY A 43 1.09 -7.94 1.09
N CYS A 44 0.19 -8.32 1.98
CA CYS A 44 0.05 -9.69 2.46
C CYS A 44 -1.34 -10.21 2.16
N ALA A 45 -1.43 -11.26 1.35
CA ALA A 45 -2.67 -11.96 1.04
C ALA A 45 -2.39 -13.43 0.71
N ARG A 46 -3.45 -14.24 0.77
CA ARG A 46 -3.39 -15.68 0.44
C ARG A 46 -3.28 -15.95 -1.07
N ASP A 47 -3.79 -15.04 -1.89
CA ASP A 47 -3.85 -15.16 -3.35
C ASP A 47 -3.02 -14.04 -3.99
N VAL A 48 -1.81 -14.39 -4.43
CA VAL A 48 -0.91 -13.48 -5.15
C VAL A 48 -1.41 -13.11 -6.55
N GLY A 49 -2.26 -13.94 -7.16
CA GLY A 49 -2.74 -13.76 -8.53
C GLY A 49 -3.68 -12.57 -8.77
N LYS A 50 -4.13 -11.88 -7.72
CA LYS A 50 -5.06 -10.73 -7.81
C LYS A 50 -4.44 -9.39 -7.42
N ILE A 51 -3.17 -9.36 -7.03
CA ILE A 51 -2.52 -8.12 -6.57
C ILE A 51 -2.00 -7.35 -7.79
N GLN A 52 -2.86 -6.49 -8.35
CA GLN A 52 -2.48 -5.46 -9.31
C GLN A 52 -2.14 -4.17 -8.56
N VAL A 53 -0.97 -4.10 -7.93
CA VAL A 53 -0.50 -2.83 -7.34
C VAL A 53 0.51 -2.23 -8.32
N CYS A 54 0.08 -1.11 -8.91
CA CYS A 54 0.73 -0.32 -9.94
C CYS A 54 2.26 -0.17 -9.78
N SER A 55 2.97 -0.91 -10.62
CA SER A 55 4.21 -0.68 -11.38
C SER A 55 5.38 0.20 -10.90
N ASP A 56 5.26 1.22 -10.04
CA ASP A 56 6.34 2.24 -9.95
C ASP A 56 6.95 2.51 -8.57
N ILE A 57 6.51 1.85 -7.50
CA ILE A 57 7.20 1.93 -6.18
C ILE A 57 7.13 0.56 -5.52
N GLU A 58 8.30 0.00 -5.18
CA GLU A 58 8.55 -1.34 -4.62
C GLU A 58 7.40 -1.85 -3.72
N THR A 59 6.43 -2.54 -4.33
CA THR A 59 5.37 -3.22 -3.58
C THR A 59 5.77 -4.68 -3.46
N GLN A 60 6.35 -5.05 -2.31
CA GLN A 60 6.71 -6.44 -2.07
C GLN A 60 5.48 -7.18 -1.55
N THR A 61 5.01 -8.16 -2.31
CA THR A 61 3.91 -9.02 -1.84
C THR A 61 4.49 -10.23 -1.15
N PHE A 62 4.11 -10.45 0.11
CA PHE A 62 4.51 -11.63 0.87
C PHE A 62 3.31 -12.56 1.02
N CYS A 63 3.41 -13.75 0.42
CA CYS A 63 2.51 -14.86 0.65
C CYS A 63 3.22 -15.78 1.66
N LYS A 64 2.69 -15.94 2.87
CA LYS A 64 3.02 -17.13 3.66
C LYS A 64 2.15 -18.26 3.11
N GLU A 65 2.78 -19.39 2.83
CA GLU A 65 2.10 -20.68 2.63
C GLU A 65 1.08 -20.94 3.75
#